data_AF-A0A0T6Z4S0-F1
#
_entry.id   AF-A0A0T6Z4S0-F1
#
_cell.length_a   1.000
_cell.length_b   1.000
_cell.length_c   1.000
_cell.angle_alpha   90.00
_cell.angle_beta   90.00
_cell.angle_gamma   90.00
#
_symmetry.space_group_name_H-M   'P 1'
#
loop_
_entity.id
_entity.type
_entity.pdbx_description
1 polymer ?
#
loop_
_entity_poly.entity_id
_entity_poly.type
_entity_poly.pdbx_seq_one_letter_code
_entity_poly.pdbx_strand_id
1 'polypeptide(L)'
;MNERGQRYELRGSALRHLEKIVLYAAGPTLPEECRDTRYYVSEIAGFIHVFEREDYGLIVQTLGVPDEIGRYLQYREQSLLKLSAARTVVVERDVLAAYMNDEDVPSPTSHLHLDRLLDDGIEVDLAPVMNRLADHIQNPNGSTDYTRILLEFAKLPRSAWRAAKERLVLSIEAAKNEEDVRPFRFYFPGTDCSFMFASFSPGKPTVGPEGEQARRVGLQNLTLIAKYLHKAAKGIGVLVSKDGAFLHLGWCLSTKPGNKIRR
;
A
#
# COMPACT_ATOMS: atom_id res chain seq x y z
N MET A 1 -8.62 -15.00 13.40
CA MET A 1 -7.48 -15.90 13.10
C MET A 1 -7.31 -15.81 11.60
N ASN A 2 -6.14 -15.42 11.07
CA ASN A 2 -5.95 -15.49 9.62
C ASN A 2 -5.67 -16.94 9.19
N GLU A 3 -5.70 -17.22 7.88
CA GLU A 3 -5.41 -18.55 7.31
C GLU A 3 -3.98 -19.05 7.57
N ARG A 4 -3.14 -18.23 8.22
CA ARG A 4 -1.77 -18.57 8.63
C ARG A 4 -1.62 -18.77 10.15
N GLY A 5 -2.73 -18.97 10.86
CA GLY A 5 -2.73 -19.33 12.28
C GLY A 5 -2.46 -18.19 13.26
N GLN A 6 -2.38 -16.94 12.80
CA GLN A 6 -2.18 -15.79 13.68
C GLN A 6 -3.51 -15.33 14.30
N ARG A 7 -3.54 -15.24 15.63
CA ARG A 7 -4.61 -14.61 16.40
C ARG A 7 -4.22 -13.16 16.69
N TYR A 8 -4.97 -12.23 16.12
CA TYR A 8 -4.96 -10.83 16.55
C TYR A 8 -6.12 -10.64 17.54
N GLU A 9 -5.80 -10.35 18.79
CA GLU A 9 -6.78 -9.84 19.76
C GLU A 9 -7.05 -8.37 19.45
N LEU A 10 -8.19 -8.08 18.81
CA LEU A 10 -8.68 -6.71 18.65
C LEU A 10 -9.36 -6.30 19.96
N ARG A 11 -8.62 -5.62 20.84
CA ARG A 11 -9.22 -4.95 22.01
C ARG A 11 -9.80 -3.62 21.56
N GLY A 12 -11.02 -3.27 21.98
CA GLY A 12 -11.71 -2.05 21.56
C GLY A 12 -10.93 -0.75 21.80
N SER A 13 -10.02 -0.73 22.77
CA SER A 13 -9.11 0.39 23.05
C SER A 13 -7.97 0.58 22.04
N ALA A 14 -7.75 -0.39 21.14
CA ALA A 14 -6.74 -0.32 20.08
C ALA A 14 -7.30 0.23 18.75
N LEU A 15 -8.63 0.37 18.63
CA LEU A 15 -9.30 0.95 17.47
C LEU A 15 -9.17 2.47 17.52
N ARG A 16 -8.23 3.02 16.76
CA ARG A 16 -8.00 4.48 16.70
C ARG A 16 -9.04 5.19 15.84
N HIS A 17 -9.57 4.52 14.82
CA HIS A 17 -10.53 5.07 13.87
C HIS A 17 -11.67 4.08 13.66
N LEU A 18 -12.90 4.59 13.74
CA LEU A 18 -14.12 3.82 13.58
C LEU A 18 -15.00 4.55 12.57
N GLU A 19 -15.05 4.02 11.36
CA GLU A 19 -15.90 4.52 10.29
C GLU A 19 -17.29 3.90 10.41
N LYS A 20 -18.34 4.71 10.28
CA LYS A 20 -19.74 4.26 10.47
C LYS A 20 -20.39 4.08 9.11
N ILE A 21 -20.82 2.86 8.83
CA ILE A 21 -21.33 2.48 7.52
C ILE A 21 -22.72 1.88 7.68
N VAL A 22 -23.67 2.41 6.92
CA VAL A 22 -24.99 1.81 6.69
C VAL A 22 -25.01 1.28 5.27
N LEU A 23 -25.25 -0.03 5.13
CA LEU A 23 -25.43 -0.69 3.85
C LEU A 23 -26.91 -0.99 3.67
N TYR A 24 -27.46 -0.63 2.51
CA TYR A 24 -28.83 -0.97 2.15
C TYR A 24 -28.86 -1.68 0.79
N ALA A 25 -29.86 -2.52 0.58
CA ALA A 25 -30.14 -3.14 -0.72
C ALA A 25 -31.40 -2.50 -1.28
N ALA A 26 -31.26 -1.77 -2.38
CA ALA A 26 -32.37 -0.99 -2.90
C ALA A 26 -33.37 -1.86 -3.67
N GLY A 27 -34.53 -2.18 -3.06
CA GLY A 27 -35.65 -2.78 -3.78
C GLY A 27 -36.30 -1.79 -4.75
N PRO A 28 -37.05 -2.26 -5.77
CA PRO A 28 -37.68 -1.38 -6.78
C PRO A 28 -38.66 -0.36 -6.19
N THR A 29 -39.15 -0.59 -4.97
CA THR A 29 -40.10 0.27 -4.26
C THR A 29 -39.45 1.38 -3.44
N LEU A 30 -38.11 1.44 -3.35
CA LEU A 30 -37.42 2.47 -2.59
C LEU A 30 -37.53 3.83 -3.32
N PRO A 31 -38.04 4.89 -2.65
CA PRO A 31 -38.12 6.23 -3.24
C PRO A 31 -36.75 6.75 -3.68
N GLU A 32 -36.73 7.56 -4.74
CA GLU A 32 -35.50 8.11 -5.33
C GLU A 32 -34.74 8.99 -4.33
N GLU A 33 -35.44 9.80 -3.53
CA GLU A 33 -34.85 10.61 -2.46
C GLU A 33 -34.08 9.76 -1.42
N CYS A 34 -34.54 8.53 -1.15
CA CYS A 34 -33.84 7.60 -0.28
C CYS A 34 -32.62 6.98 -0.97
N ARG A 35 -32.65 6.80 -2.30
CA ARG A 35 -31.50 6.33 -3.09
C ARG A 35 -30.39 7.37 -3.15
N ASP A 36 -30.77 8.65 -3.19
CA ASP A 36 -29.84 9.78 -3.24
C ASP A 36 -29.18 10.09 -1.89
N THR A 37 -29.62 9.44 -0.81
CA THR A 37 -29.02 9.62 0.51
C THR A 37 -27.66 8.90 0.57
N ARG A 38 -26.58 9.69 0.47
CA ARG A 38 -25.18 9.19 0.46
C ARG A 38 -24.49 9.23 1.82
N TYR A 39 -25.01 10.04 2.73
CA TYR A 39 -24.50 10.14 4.09
C TYR A 39 -25.56 10.72 5.03
N TYR A 40 -25.32 10.56 6.33
CA TYR A 40 -26.06 11.24 7.39
C TYR A 40 -25.07 11.79 8.42
N VAL A 41 -25.21 13.06 8.80
CA VAL A 41 -24.41 13.65 9.87
C VAL A 41 -25.23 13.62 11.16
N SER A 42 -24.91 12.68 12.03
CA SER A 42 -25.51 12.55 13.35
C SER A 42 -24.83 13.50 14.34
N GLU A 43 -25.61 14.17 15.18
CA GLU A 43 -25.07 15.01 16.27
C GLU A 43 -24.27 14.20 17.29
N ILE A 44 -24.63 12.92 17.50
CA ILE A 44 -24.01 12.05 18.50
C ILE A 44 -22.94 11.16 17.85
N ALA A 45 -23.25 10.65 16.66
CA ALA A 45 -22.40 9.69 15.98
C ALA A 45 -21.54 10.31 14.85
N GLY A 46 -21.59 11.61 14.60
CA GLY A 46 -20.83 12.24 13.53
C GLY A 46 -21.23 11.73 12.14
N PHE A 47 -20.27 11.70 11.22
CA PHE A 47 -20.52 11.26 9.84
C PHE A 47 -20.83 9.76 9.75
N ILE A 48 -21.89 9.43 9.04
CA ILE A 48 -22.30 8.05 8.75
C ILE A 48 -22.37 7.91 7.22
N HIS A 49 -21.54 7.02 6.68
CA HIS A 49 -21.60 6.67 5.27
C HIS A 49 -22.85 5.84 4.99
N VAL A 50 -23.58 6.20 3.95
CA VAL A 50 -24.70 5.41 3.44
C VAL A 50 -24.32 4.92 2.05
N PHE A 51 -24.36 3.60 1.85
CA PHE A 51 -24.07 2.96 0.57
C PHE A 51 -25.20 2.02 0.17
N GLU A 52 -25.47 2.00 -1.13
CA GLU A 52 -26.09 0.85 -1.75
C GLU A 52 -25.08 -0.31 -1.73
N ARG A 53 -25.57 -1.54 -1.51
CA ARG A 53 -24.76 -2.73 -1.33
C ARG A 53 -23.80 -2.99 -2.51
N GLU A 54 -24.24 -2.77 -3.74
CA GLU A 54 -23.45 -2.96 -4.97
C GLU A 54 -22.33 -1.93 -5.07
N ASP A 55 -22.60 -0.67 -4.73
CA ASP A 55 -21.60 0.39 -4.66
C ASP A 55 -20.51 0.06 -3.63
N TYR A 56 -20.90 -0.36 -2.43
CA TYR A 56 -19.93 -0.79 -1.41
C TYR A 56 -19.17 -2.05 -1.84
N GLY A 57 -19.85 -2.99 -2.49
CA GLY A 57 -19.25 -4.17 -3.08
C GLY A 57 -18.15 -3.82 -4.09
N LEU A 58 -18.44 -2.87 -4.99
CA LEU A 58 -17.47 -2.36 -5.96
C LEU A 58 -16.26 -1.73 -5.25
N ILE A 59 -16.49 -0.94 -4.20
CA ILE A 59 -15.40 -0.32 -3.43
C ILE A 59 -14.49 -1.38 -2.81
N VAL A 60 -15.06 -2.40 -2.15
CA VAL A 60 -14.25 -3.45 -1.49
C VAL A 60 -13.54 -4.33 -2.52
N GLN A 61 -14.17 -4.62 -3.65
CA GLN A 61 -13.54 -5.35 -4.76
C GLN A 61 -12.42 -4.53 -5.41
N THR A 62 -12.60 -3.22 -5.50
CA THR A 62 -11.62 -2.32 -6.08
C THR A 62 -10.47 -2.09 -5.10
N LEU A 63 -10.73 -1.70 -3.86
CA LEU A 63 -9.73 -1.35 -2.86
C LEU A 63 -9.29 -2.61 -2.09
N GLY A 64 -8.32 -3.33 -2.65
CA GLY A 64 -7.89 -4.65 -2.17
C GLY A 64 -7.19 -4.69 -0.80
N VAL A 65 -6.96 -3.54 -0.14
CA VAL A 65 -6.29 -3.46 1.16
C VAL A 65 -7.17 -2.77 2.22
N PRO A 66 -7.35 -3.34 3.44
CA PRO A 66 -8.24 -2.75 4.46
C PRO A 66 -7.92 -1.29 4.84
N ASP A 67 -6.64 -0.91 4.89
CA ASP A 67 -6.23 0.48 5.18
C ASP A 67 -6.63 1.45 4.06
N GLU A 68 -6.68 0.95 2.81
CA GLU A 68 -7.14 1.71 1.65
C GLU A 68 -8.63 2.03 1.75
N ILE A 69 -9.45 1.07 2.23
CA ILE A 69 -10.87 1.30 2.51
C ILE A 69 -11.04 2.39 3.58
N GLY A 70 -10.25 2.36 4.65
CA GLY A 70 -10.30 3.40 5.69
C GLY A 70 -9.99 4.80 5.14
N ARG A 71 -8.92 4.93 4.35
CA ARG A 71 -8.55 6.20 3.71
C ARG A 71 -9.59 6.67 2.68
N TYR A 72 -10.18 5.73 1.95
CA TYR A 72 -11.27 6.03 1.02
C TYR A 72 -12.48 6.63 1.74
N LEU A 73 -12.87 6.06 2.88
CA LEU A 73 -14.00 6.56 3.66
C LEU A 73 -13.73 7.98 4.18
N GLN A 74 -12.52 8.26 4.66
CA GLN A 74 -12.12 9.61 5.06
C GLN A 74 -12.15 10.60 3.89
N TYR A 75 -11.62 10.20 2.73
CA TYR A 75 -11.68 11.00 1.50
C TYR A 75 -13.14 11.26 1.09
N ARG A 76 -13.99 10.24 1.13
CA ARG A 76 -15.41 10.31 0.78
C ARG A 76 -16.16 11.27 1.71
N GLU A 77 -15.92 11.22 3.02
CA GLU A 77 -16.51 12.17 3.97
C GLU A 77 -16.16 13.62 3.58
N GLN A 78 -14.89 13.92 3.42
CA GLN A 78 -14.43 15.27 3.07
C GLN A 78 -15.00 15.75 1.73
N SER A 79 -15.00 14.85 0.74
CA SER A 79 -15.48 15.14 -0.61
C SER A 79 -16.98 15.39 -0.63
N LEU A 80 -17.79 14.54 0.01
CA LEU A 80 -19.24 14.68 0.00
C LEU A 80 -19.70 15.93 0.74
N LEU A 81 -19.02 16.32 1.82
CA LEU A 81 -19.31 17.58 2.52
C LEU A 81 -19.03 18.80 1.61
N LYS A 82 -17.89 18.82 0.91
CA LYS A 82 -17.55 19.88 -0.07
C LYS A 82 -18.55 19.93 -1.23
N LEU A 83 -18.87 18.77 -1.81
CA LEU A 83 -19.79 18.65 -2.95
C LEU A 83 -21.22 19.04 -2.60
N SER A 84 -21.69 18.66 -1.40
CA SER A 84 -23.01 19.08 -0.90
C SER A 84 -23.09 20.60 -0.74
N ALA A 85 -22.05 21.23 -0.19
CA ALA A 85 -21.99 22.69 -0.08
C ALA A 85 -22.02 23.38 -1.47
N ALA A 86 -21.35 22.78 -2.45
CA ALA A 86 -21.33 23.25 -3.84
C ALA A 86 -22.54 22.79 -4.69
N ARG A 87 -23.49 22.04 -4.12
CA ARG A 87 -24.63 21.43 -4.83
C ARG A 87 -24.23 20.64 -6.10
N THR A 88 -23.07 20.00 -6.06
CA THR A 88 -22.55 19.19 -7.16
C THR A 88 -22.96 17.75 -6.96
N VAL A 89 -23.62 17.16 -7.96
CA VAL A 89 -24.10 15.78 -7.94
C VAL A 89 -23.06 14.88 -8.59
N VAL A 90 -22.70 13.79 -7.90
CA VAL A 90 -21.74 12.78 -8.38
C VAL A 90 -22.24 11.37 -8.04
N VAL A 91 -21.89 10.38 -8.84
CA VAL A 91 -22.18 8.96 -8.50
C VAL A 91 -21.05 8.38 -7.64
N GLU A 92 -21.24 7.20 -7.03
CA GLU A 92 -20.19 6.59 -6.21
C GLU A 92 -18.93 6.27 -7.05
N ARG A 93 -19.12 5.91 -8.31
CA ARG A 93 -18.02 5.69 -9.25
C ARG A 93 -17.14 6.92 -9.45
N ASP A 94 -17.70 8.13 -9.40
CA ASP A 94 -16.91 9.36 -9.49
C ASP A 94 -16.01 9.54 -8.28
N VAL A 95 -16.57 9.30 -7.09
CA VAL A 95 -15.83 9.41 -5.82
C VAL A 95 -14.70 8.39 -5.77
N LEU A 96 -14.98 7.15 -6.18
CA LEU A 96 -13.99 6.09 -6.27
C LEU A 96 -12.90 6.41 -7.30
N ALA A 97 -13.26 6.89 -8.49
CA ALA A 97 -12.30 7.27 -9.52
C ALA A 97 -11.40 8.43 -9.08
N ALA A 98 -11.99 9.47 -8.50
CA ALA A 98 -11.29 10.63 -8.01
C ALA A 98 -10.30 10.27 -6.87
N TYR A 99 -10.72 9.40 -5.95
CA TYR A 99 -9.83 8.82 -4.94
C TYR A 99 -8.65 8.07 -5.58
N MET A 100 -8.92 7.23 -6.57
CA MET A 100 -7.90 6.44 -7.25
C MET A 100 -6.90 7.29 -8.06
N ASN A 101 -7.31 8.50 -8.46
CA ASN A 101 -6.50 9.47 -9.19
C ASN A 101 -5.86 10.54 -8.29
N ASP A 102 -5.99 10.42 -6.96
CA ASP A 102 -5.51 11.42 -6.01
C ASP A 102 -6.08 12.84 -6.28
N GLU A 103 -7.32 12.95 -6.79
CA GLU A 103 -8.03 14.21 -7.02
C GLU A 103 -8.52 14.81 -5.68
N ASP A 104 -8.37 16.12 -5.44
CA ASP A 104 -8.80 16.75 -4.15
C ASP A 104 -10.32 16.72 -3.94
N VAL A 105 -11.10 16.84 -5.02
CA VAL A 105 -12.57 16.76 -5.01
C VAL A 105 -13.05 16.06 -6.28
N PRO A 106 -13.98 15.09 -6.20
CA PRO A 106 -14.53 14.43 -7.37
C PRO A 106 -15.28 15.38 -8.30
N SER A 107 -15.21 15.10 -9.60
CA SER A 107 -16.06 15.71 -10.62
C SER A 107 -17.15 14.73 -11.08
N PRO A 108 -18.28 15.19 -11.64
CA PRO A 108 -19.32 14.31 -12.20
C PRO A 108 -18.88 13.44 -13.38
N THR A 109 -17.67 13.66 -13.88
CA THR A 109 -17.06 12.91 -14.98
C THR A 109 -15.79 12.19 -14.56
N SER A 110 -15.45 12.17 -13.26
CA SER A 110 -14.23 11.48 -12.79
C SER A 110 -14.29 9.99 -13.13
N HIS A 111 -15.49 9.39 -13.11
CA HIS A 111 -15.67 7.99 -13.52
C HIS A 111 -15.43 7.72 -15.01
N LEU A 112 -15.49 8.72 -15.91
CA LEU A 112 -15.17 8.51 -17.33
C LEU A 112 -13.67 8.24 -17.56
N HIS A 113 -12.84 8.58 -16.58
CA HIS A 113 -11.43 8.19 -16.54
C HIS A 113 -11.22 6.83 -15.84
N LEU A 114 -12.28 6.23 -15.28
CA LEU A 114 -12.21 4.97 -14.52
C LEU A 114 -12.09 3.75 -15.43
N ASP A 115 -12.61 3.77 -16.66
CA ASP A 115 -12.49 2.62 -17.58
C ASP A 115 -11.03 2.28 -17.90
N ARG A 116 -10.14 3.29 -17.96
CA ARG A 116 -8.67 3.07 -18.05
C ARG A 116 -8.06 2.48 -16.77
N LEU A 117 -8.65 2.76 -15.60
CA LEU A 117 -8.20 2.27 -14.30
C LEU A 117 -8.68 0.84 -13.99
N LEU A 118 -9.84 0.43 -14.53
CA LEU A 118 -10.40 -0.92 -14.38
C LEU A 118 -9.77 -1.91 -15.36
N ASP A 119 -9.43 -1.50 -16.59
CA ASP A 119 -8.60 -2.30 -17.49
C ASP A 119 -7.20 -2.53 -16.90
N ASP A 120 -6.60 -1.52 -16.26
CA ASP A 120 -5.39 -1.68 -15.45
C ASP A 120 -5.64 -2.50 -14.18
N GLY A 121 -6.87 -2.55 -13.65
CA GLY A 121 -7.24 -3.25 -12.41
C GLY A 121 -6.97 -4.76 -12.46
N ILE A 122 -7.07 -5.36 -13.65
CA ILE A 122 -6.73 -6.78 -13.88
C ILE A 122 -5.20 -6.99 -13.91
N GLU A 123 -4.40 -5.98 -14.31
CA GLU A 123 -2.94 -5.97 -14.15
C GLU A 123 -2.46 -5.51 -12.75
N VAL A 124 -3.36 -4.90 -11.98
CA VAL A 124 -3.15 -4.29 -10.66
C VAL A 124 -3.84 -5.09 -9.55
N ASP A 125 -4.30 -6.32 -9.82
CA ASP A 125 -4.52 -7.29 -8.75
C ASP A 125 -3.15 -7.58 -8.10
N LEU A 126 -2.92 -6.92 -6.97
CA LEU A 126 -1.70 -6.99 -6.19
C LEU A 126 -1.80 -8.08 -5.12
N ALA A 127 -2.97 -8.70 -4.90
CA ALA A 127 -3.10 -9.84 -4.00
C ALA A 127 -2.21 -11.01 -4.43
N PRO A 128 -2.08 -11.36 -5.74
CA PRO A 128 -1.08 -12.28 -6.23
C PRO A 128 0.35 -11.87 -5.91
N VAL A 129 0.71 -10.58 -6.02
CA VAL A 129 2.08 -10.12 -5.70
C VAL A 129 2.34 -10.23 -4.20
N MET A 130 1.39 -9.83 -3.35
CA MET A 130 1.47 -9.93 -1.89
C MET A 130 1.51 -11.37 -1.41
N ASN A 131 0.66 -12.23 -1.98
CA ASN A 131 0.61 -13.66 -1.68
C ASN A 131 1.91 -14.34 -2.15
N ARG A 132 2.37 -14.09 -3.39
CA ARG A 132 3.66 -14.59 -3.88
C ARG A 132 4.84 -14.06 -3.07
N LEU A 133 4.83 -12.78 -2.67
CA LEU A 133 5.88 -12.23 -1.79
C LEU A 133 5.93 -13.02 -0.49
N ALA A 134 4.78 -13.24 0.14
CA ALA A 134 4.66 -13.98 1.38
C ALA A 134 5.01 -15.47 1.23
N ASP A 135 4.88 -16.04 0.03
CA ASP A 135 5.17 -17.45 -0.30
C ASP A 135 6.65 -17.67 -0.68
N HIS A 136 7.38 -16.60 -1.04
CA HIS A 136 8.81 -16.65 -1.38
C HIS A 136 9.74 -16.12 -0.28
N ILE A 137 9.20 -15.80 0.91
CA ILE A 137 10.03 -15.45 2.08
C ILE A 137 10.68 -16.71 2.63
N GLN A 138 11.96 -16.89 2.35
CA GLN A 138 12.79 -17.80 3.12
C GLN A 138 13.05 -17.15 4.49
N ASN A 139 12.41 -17.71 5.53
CA ASN A 139 12.57 -17.29 6.93
C ASN A 139 13.31 -18.37 7.72
N PRO A 140 14.63 -18.54 7.52
CA PRO A 140 15.40 -19.64 8.10
C PRO A 140 15.41 -19.62 9.64
N ASN A 141 15.13 -18.48 10.26
CA ASN A 141 15.14 -18.32 11.72
C ASN A 141 13.74 -18.42 12.36
N GLY A 142 12.69 -18.65 11.57
CA GLY A 142 11.31 -18.69 12.07
C GLY A 142 10.81 -17.38 12.70
N SER A 143 11.49 -16.25 12.47
CA SER A 143 11.16 -14.96 13.07
C SER A 143 9.89 -14.39 12.44
N THR A 144 8.97 -13.87 13.24
CA THR A 144 7.80 -13.14 12.73
C THR A 144 8.14 -11.73 12.22
N ASP A 145 9.40 -11.30 12.24
CA ASP A 145 9.81 -9.93 11.88
C ASP A 145 9.46 -9.53 10.44
N TYR A 146 9.37 -10.49 9.51
CA TYR A 146 8.95 -10.22 8.13
C TYR A 146 7.52 -9.64 8.06
N THR A 147 6.65 -9.96 9.02
CA THR A 147 5.29 -9.40 9.07
C THR A 147 5.31 -7.89 9.26
N ARG A 148 6.34 -7.35 9.93
CA ARG A 148 6.51 -5.91 10.10
C ARG A 148 6.87 -5.22 8.78
N ILE A 149 7.60 -5.90 7.89
CA ILE A 149 7.87 -5.41 6.54
C ILE A 149 6.56 -5.39 5.74
N LEU A 150 5.81 -6.50 5.76
CA LEU A 150 4.53 -6.60 5.06
C LEU A 150 3.51 -5.56 5.54
N LEU A 151 3.46 -5.27 6.84
CA LEU A 151 2.58 -4.26 7.41
C LEU A 151 2.90 -2.84 6.93
N GLU A 152 4.17 -2.50 6.69
CA GLU A 152 4.52 -1.18 6.17
C GLU A 152 4.17 -1.04 4.69
N PHE A 153 4.33 -2.12 3.92
CA PHE A 153 3.84 -2.20 2.54
C PHE A 153 2.30 -2.12 2.47
N ALA A 154 1.58 -2.80 3.36
CA ALA A 154 0.12 -2.73 3.43
C ALA A 154 -0.43 -1.33 3.75
N LYS A 155 0.39 -0.45 4.34
CA LYS A 155 0.02 0.96 4.60
C LYS A 155 0.25 1.87 3.40
N LEU A 156 0.85 1.40 2.31
CA LEU A 156 1.06 2.24 1.13
C LEU A 156 -0.25 2.41 0.35
N PRO A 157 -0.54 3.61 -0.18
CA PRO A 157 -1.55 3.78 -1.22
C PRO A 157 -1.08 3.15 -2.53
N ARG A 158 -2.00 2.96 -3.48
CA ARG A 158 -1.70 2.38 -4.80
C ARG A 158 -0.60 3.10 -5.56
N SER A 159 -0.57 4.43 -5.54
CA SER A 159 0.47 5.22 -6.20
C SER A 159 1.87 4.91 -5.66
N ALA A 160 2.00 4.79 -4.33
CA ALA A 160 3.26 4.37 -3.69
C ALA A 160 3.60 2.90 -3.93
N TRP A 161 2.59 2.02 -4.08
CA TRP A 161 2.79 0.63 -4.49
C TRP A 161 3.28 0.49 -5.92
N ARG A 162 2.72 1.27 -6.86
CA ARG A 162 3.21 1.34 -8.25
C ARG A 162 4.67 1.77 -8.27
N ALA A 163 5.01 2.79 -7.48
CA ALA A 163 6.39 3.23 -7.31
C ALA A 163 7.32 2.15 -6.75
N ALA A 164 6.85 1.35 -5.78
CA ALA A 164 7.59 0.21 -5.25
C ALA A 164 7.77 -0.92 -6.29
N LYS A 165 6.71 -1.30 -7.01
CA LYS A 165 6.72 -2.33 -8.06
C LYS A 165 7.69 -1.94 -9.18
N GLU A 166 7.60 -0.72 -9.69
CA GLU A 166 8.49 -0.18 -10.72
C GLU A 166 9.97 -0.33 -10.31
N ARG A 167 10.32 0.10 -9.09
CA ARG A 167 11.71 0.05 -8.59
C ARG A 167 12.20 -1.37 -8.33
N LEU A 168 11.30 -2.27 -7.92
CA LEU A 168 11.61 -3.69 -7.80
C LEU A 168 11.90 -4.31 -9.17
N VAL A 169 11.06 -4.04 -10.18
CA VAL A 169 11.27 -4.51 -11.56
C VAL A 169 12.61 -4.00 -12.09
N LEU A 170 12.90 -2.70 -11.95
CA LEU A 170 14.19 -2.13 -12.34
C LEU A 170 15.38 -2.80 -11.64
N SER A 171 15.25 -3.11 -10.35
CA SER A 171 16.30 -3.81 -9.59
C SER A 171 16.48 -5.26 -10.05
N ILE A 172 15.40 -5.94 -10.44
CA ILE A 172 15.43 -7.29 -11.02
C ILE A 172 16.11 -7.28 -12.38
N GLU A 173 15.74 -6.34 -13.25
CA GLU A 173 16.33 -6.19 -14.58
C GLU A 173 17.82 -5.88 -14.49
N ALA A 174 18.21 -4.91 -13.64
CA ALA A 174 19.61 -4.60 -13.39
C ALA A 174 20.40 -5.79 -12.84
N ALA A 175 19.81 -6.59 -11.93
CA ALA A 175 20.46 -7.80 -11.43
C ALA A 175 20.62 -8.88 -12.51
N LYS A 176 19.60 -9.07 -13.38
CA LYS A 176 19.63 -10.03 -14.48
C LYS A 176 20.71 -9.68 -15.51
N ASN A 177 20.78 -8.40 -15.87
CA ASN A 177 21.71 -7.85 -16.85
C ASN A 177 23.11 -7.60 -16.27
N GLU A 178 23.30 -7.82 -14.97
CA GLU A 178 24.57 -7.53 -14.27
C GLU A 178 25.00 -6.07 -14.43
N GLU A 179 24.03 -5.16 -14.32
CA GLU A 179 24.24 -3.71 -14.39
C GLU A 179 24.49 -3.12 -13.01
N ASP A 180 25.54 -2.30 -12.91
CA ASP A 180 25.83 -1.52 -11.70
C ASP A 180 25.03 -0.22 -11.70
N VAL A 181 23.81 -0.28 -11.16
CA VAL A 181 22.90 0.86 -11.06
C VAL A 181 22.84 1.40 -9.64
N ARG A 182 22.56 2.70 -9.52
CA ARG A 182 22.35 3.30 -8.20
C ARG A 182 21.07 2.75 -7.56
N PRO A 183 21.04 2.56 -6.23
CA PRO A 183 19.83 2.16 -5.51
C PRO A 183 18.67 3.14 -5.75
N PHE A 184 17.53 2.57 -6.11
CA PHE A 184 16.27 3.28 -6.21
C PHE A 184 15.67 3.47 -4.82
N ARG A 185 15.05 4.62 -4.58
CA ARG A 185 14.44 4.93 -3.30
C ARG A 185 13.24 5.84 -3.43
N PHE A 186 12.35 5.77 -2.46
CA PHE A 186 11.33 6.79 -2.22
C PHE A 186 11.00 6.87 -0.73
N TYR A 187 10.38 7.97 -0.33
CA TYR A 187 9.90 8.19 1.03
C TYR A 187 8.39 8.31 1.01
N PHE A 188 7.72 7.63 1.95
CA PHE A 188 6.29 7.79 2.14
C PHE A 188 6.01 8.48 3.49
N PRO A 189 5.59 9.76 3.48
CA PRO A 189 5.35 10.53 4.71
C PRO A 189 4.31 9.91 5.63
N GLY A 190 3.23 9.32 5.09
CA GLY A 190 2.13 8.77 5.88
C GLY A 190 2.54 7.66 6.83
N THR A 191 3.60 6.92 6.51
CA THR A 191 4.17 5.89 7.39
C THR A 191 5.49 6.29 8.04
N ASP A 192 6.05 7.44 7.68
CA ASP A 192 7.43 7.84 7.99
C ASP A 192 8.43 6.70 7.68
N CYS A 193 8.38 6.22 6.43
CA CYS A 193 9.17 5.08 5.97
C CYS A 193 9.88 5.38 4.65
N SER A 194 11.17 5.08 4.62
CA SER A 194 12.01 5.08 3.42
C SER A 194 12.03 3.69 2.82
N PHE A 195 11.73 3.56 1.53
CA PHE A 195 11.78 2.31 0.78
C PHE A 195 12.97 2.34 -0.18
N MET A 196 13.81 1.30 -0.15
CA MET A 196 15.03 1.17 -0.94
C MET A 196 14.99 -0.13 -1.73
N PHE A 197 15.31 -0.05 -3.02
CA PHE A 197 15.42 -1.20 -3.92
C PHE A 197 16.76 -1.10 -4.65
N ALA A 198 17.51 -2.19 -4.68
CA ALA A 198 18.81 -2.23 -5.36
C ALA A 198 19.07 -3.59 -5.98
N SER A 199 19.82 -3.60 -7.09
CA SER A 199 20.57 -4.78 -7.51
C SER A 199 21.84 -4.90 -6.66
N PHE A 200 22.28 -6.13 -6.42
CA PHE A 200 23.57 -6.39 -5.82
C PHE A 200 24.68 -6.19 -6.84
N SER A 201 25.75 -5.50 -6.45
CA SER A 201 26.83 -5.13 -7.36
C SER A 201 27.38 -6.35 -8.11
N PRO A 202 27.54 -6.27 -9.44
CA PRO A 202 28.12 -7.33 -10.26
C PRO A 202 29.52 -7.73 -9.79
N GLY A 203 29.91 -8.97 -10.05
CA GLY A 203 31.25 -9.50 -9.75
C GLY A 203 31.55 -9.78 -8.28
N LYS A 204 30.60 -9.57 -7.36
CA LYS A 204 30.73 -9.99 -5.96
C LYS A 204 30.17 -11.40 -5.75
N PRO A 205 30.68 -12.15 -4.76
CA PRO A 205 30.09 -13.44 -4.39
C PRO A 205 28.61 -13.29 -4.05
N THR A 206 27.74 -14.05 -4.71
CA THR A 206 26.29 -14.09 -4.47
C THR A 206 25.82 -15.40 -3.85
N VAL A 207 26.70 -16.36 -3.62
CA VAL A 207 26.39 -17.65 -3.00
C VAL A 207 27.42 -18.03 -1.95
N GLY A 208 27.07 -19.02 -1.13
CA GLY A 208 27.89 -19.47 -0.01
C GLY A 208 27.97 -18.46 1.13
N PRO A 209 28.70 -18.79 2.22
CA PRO A 209 28.75 -17.98 3.43
C PRO A 209 29.22 -16.54 3.20
N GLU A 210 30.23 -16.36 2.34
CA GLU A 210 30.75 -15.02 1.99
C GLU A 210 29.73 -14.20 1.19
N GLY A 211 29.05 -14.83 0.23
CA GLY A 211 28.05 -14.16 -0.57
C GLY A 211 26.82 -13.78 0.25
N GLU A 212 26.35 -14.67 1.13
CA GLU A 212 25.25 -14.38 2.05
C GLU A 212 25.58 -13.21 2.97
N GLN A 213 26.80 -13.22 3.52
CA GLN A 213 27.29 -12.14 4.35
C GLN A 213 27.38 -10.81 3.60
N ALA A 214 27.92 -10.83 2.38
CA ALA A 214 28.06 -9.65 1.54
C ALA A 214 26.70 -9.05 1.17
N ARG A 215 25.71 -9.88 0.79
CA ARG A 215 24.33 -9.45 0.52
C ARG A 215 23.68 -8.86 1.76
N ARG A 216 23.79 -9.53 2.90
CA ARG A 216 23.22 -9.08 4.17
C ARG A 216 23.76 -7.70 4.59
N VAL A 217 25.08 -7.53 4.53
CA VAL A 217 25.75 -6.26 4.87
C VAL A 217 25.37 -5.16 3.88
N GLY A 218 25.40 -5.46 2.57
CA GLY A 218 25.01 -4.52 1.52
C GLY A 218 23.57 -4.02 1.71
N LEU A 219 22.63 -4.95 1.87
CA LEU A 219 21.23 -4.64 2.13
C LEU A 219 21.05 -3.75 3.36
N GLN A 220 21.68 -4.10 4.49
CA GLN A 220 21.59 -3.33 5.73
C GLN A 220 22.14 -1.90 5.57
N ASN A 221 23.32 -1.77 4.93
CA ASN A 221 23.97 -0.48 4.75
C ASN A 221 23.19 0.44 3.81
N LEU A 222 22.77 -0.08 2.65
CA LEU A 222 21.99 0.70 1.68
C LEU A 222 20.66 1.16 2.28
N THR A 223 20.00 0.31 3.06
CA THR A 223 18.74 0.65 3.74
C THR A 223 18.95 1.74 4.78
N LEU A 224 20.03 1.65 5.56
CA LEU A 224 20.37 2.66 6.56
C LEU A 224 20.69 4.01 5.91
N ILE A 225 21.42 4.00 4.78
CA ILE A 225 21.71 5.22 4.00
C ILE A 225 20.42 5.82 3.46
N ALA A 226 19.55 5.04 2.82
CA ALA A 226 18.28 5.52 2.28
C ALA A 226 17.37 6.11 3.38
N LYS A 227 17.32 5.46 4.55
CA LYS A 227 16.64 5.97 5.73
C LYS A 227 17.22 7.32 6.19
N TYR A 228 18.54 7.41 6.29
CA TYR A 228 19.23 8.64 6.71
C TYR A 228 18.98 9.80 5.75
N LEU A 229 19.08 9.56 4.44
CA LEU A 229 18.86 10.57 3.40
C LEU A 229 17.44 11.15 3.44
N HIS A 230 16.44 10.32 3.76
CA HIS A 230 15.06 10.77 3.92
C HIS A 230 14.71 11.22 5.34
N LYS A 231 15.67 11.17 6.28
CA LYS A 231 15.46 11.44 7.71
C LYS A 231 14.27 10.65 8.30
N ALA A 232 14.00 9.47 7.76
CA ALA A 232 12.82 8.69 8.11
C ALA A 232 13.01 7.92 9.43
N ALA A 233 11.94 7.71 10.19
CA ALA A 233 12.00 6.87 11.39
C ALA A 233 12.25 5.40 11.07
N LYS A 234 11.79 4.92 9.90
CA LYS A 234 11.94 3.53 9.44
C LYS A 234 12.54 3.48 8.03
N GLY A 235 13.25 2.39 7.75
CA GLY A 235 13.73 2.06 6.40
C GLY A 235 13.43 0.61 6.07
N ILE A 236 12.87 0.35 4.88
CA ILE A 236 12.71 -0.98 4.31
C ILE A 236 13.62 -1.09 3.10
N GLY A 237 14.38 -2.17 3.06
CA GLY A 237 15.27 -2.46 1.95
C GLY A 237 14.92 -3.75 1.25
N VAL A 238 15.10 -3.73 -0.07
CA VAL A 238 15.03 -4.89 -0.95
C VAL A 238 16.31 -4.93 -1.77
N LEU A 239 17.00 -6.05 -1.74
CA LEU A 239 18.22 -6.28 -2.50
C LEU A 239 18.01 -7.51 -3.39
N VAL A 240 18.21 -7.34 -4.69
CA VAL A 240 18.11 -8.42 -5.68
C VAL A 240 19.50 -8.82 -6.12
N SER A 241 19.85 -10.10 -6.01
CA SER A 241 21.13 -10.62 -6.49
C SER A 241 20.93 -11.83 -7.41
N LYS A 242 21.76 -11.95 -8.43
CA LYS A 242 21.75 -13.07 -9.37
C LYS A 242 22.60 -14.24 -8.87
N ASP A 243 22.08 -15.44 -9.05
CA ASP A 243 22.73 -16.72 -8.76
C ASP A 243 22.48 -17.67 -9.94
N GLY A 244 23.40 -17.65 -10.89
CA GLY A 244 23.23 -18.35 -12.16
C GLY A 244 21.95 -17.90 -12.88
N ALA A 245 21.01 -18.83 -13.06
CA ALA A 245 19.70 -18.57 -13.65
C ALA A 245 18.64 -18.07 -12.64
N PHE A 246 18.94 -18.10 -11.34
CA PHE A 246 18.02 -17.75 -10.27
C PHE A 246 18.33 -16.36 -9.70
N LEU A 247 17.36 -15.81 -8.97
CA LEU A 247 17.50 -14.56 -8.23
C LEU A 247 17.24 -14.81 -6.74
N HIS A 248 18.05 -14.19 -5.89
CA HIS A 248 17.77 -14.07 -4.47
C HIS A 248 17.22 -12.68 -4.17
N LEU A 249 16.15 -12.62 -3.39
CA LEU A 249 15.57 -11.37 -2.90
C LEU A 249 15.77 -11.27 -1.39
N GLY A 250 16.65 -10.38 -0.97
CA GLY A 250 16.89 -10.06 0.44
C GLY A 250 16.03 -8.90 0.90
N TRP A 251 15.42 -9.03 2.08
CA TRP A 251 14.56 -8.01 2.68
C TRP A 251 15.07 -7.61 4.07
N CYS A 252 14.99 -6.33 4.42
CA CYS A 252 15.27 -5.92 5.79
C CYS A 252 14.40 -4.74 6.24
N LEU A 253 14.19 -4.66 7.56
CA LEU A 253 13.59 -3.52 8.23
C LEU A 253 14.63 -2.88 9.17
N SER A 254 14.83 -1.58 9.04
CA SER A 254 15.72 -0.79 9.89
C SER A 254 14.94 0.24 10.70
N THR A 255 14.80 -0.02 12.00
CA THR A 255 14.20 0.94 12.96
C THR A 255 15.24 1.68 13.79
N LYS A 256 16.51 1.26 13.77
CA LYS A 256 17.59 1.88 14.58
C LYS A 256 17.81 3.36 14.19
N PRO A 257 17.98 4.30 15.14
CA PRO A 257 18.36 5.67 14.81
C PRO A 257 19.67 5.67 14.01
N GLY A 258 19.77 6.49 12.98
CA GLY A 258 21.06 6.69 12.31
C GLY A 258 22.04 7.30 13.32
N ASN A 259 23.18 6.64 13.57
CA ASN A 259 24.22 7.26 14.37
C ASN A 259 24.57 8.60 13.72
N LYS A 260 24.36 9.70 14.45
CA LYS A 260 24.87 11.00 14.06
C LYS A 260 26.39 10.87 14.01
N ILE A 261 26.95 10.73 12.81
CA ILE A 261 28.37 10.94 12.60
C ILE A 261 28.59 12.41 12.95
N ARG A 262 29.12 12.66 14.15
CA ARG A 262 29.62 13.99 14.53
C ARG A 262 30.73 14.30 13.52
N ARG A 263 30.47 15.29 12.66
CA ARG A 263 31.54 16.02 11.98
C ARG A 263 32.25 16.88 13.02
#